data_AF-A0A110A382-F1
#
_entry.id   AF-A0A110A382-F1
#
_cell.length_a   1.000
_cell.length_b   1.000
_cell.length_c   1.000
_cell.angle_alpha   90.00
_cell.angle_beta   90.00
_cell.angle_gamma   90.00
#
_symmetry.space_group_name_H-M   'P 1'
#
loop_
_entity.id
_entity.type
_entity.pdbx_description
1 polymer ?
#
loop_
_entity_poly.entity_id
_entity_poly.type
_entity_poly.pdbx_seq_one_letter_code
_entity_poly.pdbx_strand_id
1 'polypeptide(L)'
;MADKRYCVECGYELREGDEFCPSCGAKVPEDEPVPEAGAAIPTYRQEPARASDKAGTLKIAMILTLVWSVFALILGVYLAVSAGSFTDMMVEALQQTDMGGGKTGWDVFVENGLSAADLQASFALMGALLAASGACGLVSAFLMFKQINFIVCIILLVACILFAGVGIFSLIVGLIVLYLVYTCKPVFTS
;
A
#
# COMPACT_ATOMS: atom_id res chain seq x y z
N MET A 1 56.40 35.97 -13.31
CA MET A 1 56.01 35.40 -14.61
C MET A 1 54.54 35.69 -14.74
N ALA A 2 54.12 36.54 -15.67
CA ALA A 2 52.75 37.02 -15.77
C ALA A 2 51.84 35.86 -16.22
N ASP A 3 50.85 35.52 -15.40
CA ASP A 3 49.90 34.46 -15.70
C ASP A 3 48.88 34.99 -16.72
N LYS A 4 48.82 34.37 -17.90
CA LYS A 4 47.90 34.76 -18.97
C LYS A 4 46.53 34.20 -18.63
N ARG A 5 45.61 35.07 -18.20
CA ARG A 5 44.22 34.70 -17.92
C ARG A 5 43.40 34.74 -19.21
N TYR A 6 42.41 33.86 -19.32
CA TYR A 6 41.50 33.81 -20.48
C TYR A 6 40.05 33.95 -20.01
N CYS A 7 39.22 34.59 -20.83
CA CYS A 7 37.80 34.74 -20.54
C CYS A 7 37.10 33.37 -20.56
N VAL A 8 36.38 33.03 -19.49
CA VAL A 8 35.62 31.78 -19.38
C VAL A 8 34.44 31.70 -20.34
N GLU A 9 33.94 32.83 -20.84
CA GLU A 9 32.80 32.90 -21.75
C GLU A 9 33.19 32.78 -23.23
N CYS A 10 34.33 33.35 -23.65
CA CYS A 10 34.70 33.40 -25.07
C CYS A 10 36.15 32.98 -25.39
N GLY A 11 36.98 32.72 -24.40
CA GLY A 11 38.38 32.30 -24.58
C GLY A 11 39.35 33.41 -24.98
N TYR A 12 38.95 34.69 -24.94
CA TYR A 12 39.84 35.81 -25.23
C TYR A 12 40.90 36.00 -24.14
N GLU A 13 42.14 36.31 -24.51
CA GLU A 13 43.25 36.56 -23.58
C GLU A 13 43.03 37.90 -22.83
N LEU A 14 42.91 37.81 -21.50
CA LEU A 14 42.69 38.93 -20.59
C LEU A 14 44.00 39.46 -20.04
N ARG A 15 44.09 40.78 -19.86
CA ARG A 15 45.26 41.42 -19.23
C ARG A 15 45.07 41.51 -17.72
N GLU A 16 46.17 41.61 -16.99
CA GLU A 16 46.13 41.84 -15.54
C GLU A 16 45.40 43.15 -15.23
N GLY A 17 44.26 43.04 -14.52
CA GLY A 17 43.43 44.18 -14.12
C GLY A 17 42.18 44.46 -14.97
N ASP A 18 41.91 43.66 -16.01
CA ASP A 18 40.66 43.78 -16.78
C ASP A 18 39.45 43.33 -15.93
N GLU A 19 38.57 44.27 -15.55
CA GLU A 19 37.30 43.97 -14.85
C GLU A 19 36.23 43.37 -15.78
N PHE A 20 36.35 43.61 -17.09
CA PHE A 20 35.44 43.12 -18.13
C PHE A 20 36.22 42.69 -19.37
N CYS A 21 35.76 41.63 -20.03
CA CYS A 21 36.37 41.15 -21.26
C CYS A 21 36.12 42.15 -22.41
N PRO A 22 37.17 42.67 -23.06
CA PRO A 22 37.02 43.65 -24.16
C PRO A 22 36.41 43.04 -25.43
N SER A 23 36.40 41.72 -25.57
CA SER A 23 35.88 41.03 -26.76
C SER A 23 34.39 40.67 -26.67
N CYS A 24 33.85 40.38 -25.48
CA CYS A 24 32.47 39.93 -25.33
C CYS A 24 31.67 40.69 -24.26
N GLY A 25 32.31 41.55 -23.46
CA GLY A 25 31.68 42.33 -22.40
C GLY A 25 31.39 41.56 -21.11
N ALA A 26 31.75 40.27 -21.02
CA ALA A 26 31.57 39.48 -19.80
C ALA A 26 32.41 40.03 -18.64
N LYS A 27 31.83 40.10 -17.43
CA LYS A 27 32.55 40.54 -16.23
C LYS A 27 33.58 39.47 -15.81
N VAL A 28 34.81 39.90 -15.56
CA VAL A 28 35.90 39.03 -15.10
C VAL A 28 35.85 39.00 -13.57
N PRO A 29 35.78 37.81 -12.93
CA PRO A 29 35.83 37.72 -11.47
C PRO A 29 37.22 38.16 -10.97
N GLU A 30 37.25 39.06 -10.00
CA GLU A 30 38.48 39.52 -9.34
C GLU A 30 39.09 38.39 -8.50
N ASP A 31 40.42 38.22 -8.61
CA ASP A 31 41.17 37.21 -7.87
C ASP A 31 41.30 37.63 -6.40
N GLU A 32 40.36 37.21 -5.55
CA GLU A 32 40.66 37.03 -4.14
C GLU A 32 41.49 35.74 -3.97
N PRO A 33 42.59 35.76 -3.20
CA PRO A 33 43.40 34.58 -2.97
C PRO A 33 42.62 33.57 -2.12
N VAL A 34 42.07 32.54 -2.77
CA VAL A 34 41.41 31.42 -2.09
C VAL A 34 42.47 30.58 -1.37
N PRO A 35 42.43 30.44 -0.02
CA PRO A 35 43.34 29.58 0.71
C PRO A 35 43.07 28.11 0.36
N GLU A 36 44.16 27.34 0.19
CA GLU A 36 44.14 25.89 0.08
C GLU A 36 43.45 25.26 1.30
N ALA A 37 42.23 24.78 1.10
CA ALA A 37 41.59 23.81 1.98
C ALA A 37 40.75 22.88 1.11
N GLY A 38 41.14 21.61 1.07
CA GLY A 38 40.44 20.55 0.36
C GLY A 38 39.01 20.38 0.87
N ALA A 39 38.07 21.09 0.27
CA ALA A 39 36.66 20.78 0.36
C ALA A 39 36.39 19.65 -0.63
N ALA A 40 36.40 18.42 -0.11
CA ALA A 40 35.75 17.29 -0.75
C ALA A 40 34.38 17.75 -1.25
N ILE A 41 34.12 17.59 -2.54
CA ILE A 41 32.77 17.68 -3.11
C ILE A 41 31.92 16.74 -2.25
N PRO A 42 30.86 17.21 -1.56
CA PRO A 42 29.93 16.29 -0.95
C PRO A 42 29.21 15.63 -2.13
N THR A 43 29.70 14.47 -2.56
CA THR A 43 28.84 13.53 -3.27
C THR A 43 27.71 13.26 -2.29
N TYR A 44 26.55 13.87 -2.53
CA TYR A 44 25.34 13.50 -1.83
C TYR A 44 25.02 12.07 -2.31
N ARG A 45 25.62 11.08 -1.67
CA ARG A 45 25.09 9.73 -1.69
C ARG A 45 23.86 9.75 -0.80
N GLN A 46 22.75 10.30 -1.31
CA GLN A 46 21.44 10.07 -0.72
C GLN A 46 20.99 8.65 -1.06
N GLU A 47 21.58 7.64 -0.43
CA GLU A 47 21.20 6.25 -0.73
C GLU A 47 21.10 5.22 0.42
N PRO A 48 21.27 5.55 1.71
CA PRO A 48 20.86 4.61 2.77
C PRO A 48 19.66 5.06 3.63
N ALA A 49 19.44 6.36 3.86
CA ALA A 49 18.41 6.81 4.81
C ALA A 49 16.97 6.58 4.31
N ARG A 50 16.65 6.94 3.06
CA ARG A 50 15.32 6.74 2.45
C ARG A 50 14.98 5.27 2.15
N ALA A 51 15.98 4.42 1.98
CA ALA A 51 15.79 2.99 1.73
C ALA A 51 15.51 2.23 3.04
N SER A 52 16.16 2.64 4.13
CA SER A 52 15.96 2.07 5.48
C SER A 52 14.52 2.29 5.98
N ASP A 53 13.95 3.48 5.77
CA ASP A 53 12.59 3.80 6.24
C ASP A 53 11.51 2.95 5.54
N LYS A 54 11.66 2.70 4.23
CA LYS A 54 10.68 1.94 3.43
C LYS A 54 10.68 0.44 3.75
N ALA A 55 11.83 -0.11 4.15
CA ALA A 55 11.90 -1.51 4.57
C ALA A 55 11.12 -1.77 5.87
N GLY A 56 11.12 -0.80 6.80
CA GLY A 56 10.29 -0.84 8.01
C GLY A 56 8.80 -0.78 7.70
N THR A 57 8.40 0.16 6.83
CA THR A 57 7.01 0.31 6.38
C THR A 57 6.48 -0.95 5.69
N LEU A 58 7.28 -1.59 4.82
CA LEU A 58 6.87 -2.83 4.15
C LEU A 58 6.70 -3.99 5.13
N LYS A 59 7.54 -4.10 6.16
CA LYS A 59 7.37 -5.09 7.24
C LYS A 59 6.07 -4.87 8.01
N ILE A 60 5.73 -3.62 8.32
CA ILE A 60 4.46 -3.28 8.98
C ILE A 60 3.28 -3.69 8.09
N ALA A 61 3.30 -3.33 6.80
CA ALA A 61 2.24 -3.71 5.86
C ALA A 61 2.10 -5.24 5.75
N MET A 62 3.22 -5.96 5.70
CA MET A 62 3.24 -7.44 5.67
C MET A 62 2.63 -8.04 6.94
N ILE A 63 3.02 -7.57 8.12
CA ILE A 63 2.48 -8.06 9.40
C ILE A 63 0.98 -7.80 9.49
N LEU A 64 0.54 -6.58 9.16
CA LEU A 64 -0.89 -6.23 9.17
C LEU A 64 -1.69 -7.11 8.21
N THR A 65 -1.17 -7.31 6.99
CA THR A 65 -1.80 -8.18 5.99
C THR A 65 -1.88 -9.61 6.50
N LEU A 66 -0.79 -10.15 7.04
CA LEU A 66 -0.71 -11.54 7.51
C LEU A 66 -1.67 -11.78 8.68
N VAL A 67 -1.63 -10.93 9.71
CA VAL A 67 -2.49 -11.05 10.90
C VAL A 67 -3.96 -11.01 10.49
N TRP A 68 -4.35 -10.04 9.67
CA TRP A 68 -5.74 -9.94 9.21
C TRP A 68 -6.16 -11.11 8.32
N SER A 69 -5.26 -11.57 7.44
CA SER A 69 -5.54 -12.68 6.51
C SER A 69 -5.69 -14.01 7.22
N VAL A 70 -4.87 -14.28 8.24
CA VAL A 70 -5.01 -15.47 9.08
C VAL A 70 -6.32 -15.42 9.85
N PHE A 71 -6.66 -14.27 10.45
CA PHE A 71 -7.94 -14.10 11.13
C PHE A 71 -9.12 -14.31 10.18
N ALA A 72 -9.11 -13.68 9.01
CA ALA A 72 -10.15 -13.83 7.99
C ALA A 72 -10.25 -15.28 7.49
N LEU A 73 -9.13 -15.98 7.31
CA LEU A 73 -9.14 -17.38 6.91
C LEU A 73 -9.79 -18.27 7.97
N ILE A 74 -9.37 -18.13 9.23
CA ILE A 74 -9.90 -18.92 10.35
C ILE A 74 -11.40 -18.61 10.53
N LEU A 75 -11.76 -17.33 10.59
CA LEU A 75 -13.15 -16.92 10.77
C LEU A 75 -14.02 -17.35 9.58
N GLY A 76 -13.54 -17.19 8.35
CA GLY A 76 -14.26 -17.60 7.14
C GLY A 76 -14.52 -19.10 7.11
N VAL A 77 -13.50 -19.92 7.40
CA VAL A 77 -13.66 -21.38 7.50
C VAL A 77 -14.64 -21.74 8.62
N TYR A 78 -14.52 -21.09 9.78
CA TYR A 78 -15.45 -21.31 10.89
C TYR A 78 -16.90 -20.97 10.52
N LEU A 79 -17.14 -19.83 9.87
CA LEU A 79 -18.48 -19.43 9.40
C LEU A 79 -19.03 -20.41 8.36
N ALA A 80 -18.19 -20.88 7.44
CA ALA A 80 -18.60 -21.83 6.40
C ALA A 80 -18.99 -23.20 6.99
N VAL A 81 -18.20 -23.72 7.94
CA VAL A 81 -18.47 -25.00 8.60
C VAL A 81 -19.65 -24.91 9.56
N SER A 82 -19.78 -23.79 10.26
CA SER A 82 -20.85 -23.55 11.25
C SER A 82 -22.12 -22.95 10.64
N ALA A 83 -22.26 -22.94 9.30
CA ALA A 83 -23.38 -22.30 8.60
C ALA A 83 -24.75 -22.85 9.05
N GLY A 84 -24.86 -24.15 9.32
CA GLY A 84 -26.10 -24.75 9.85
C GLY A 84 -26.49 -24.16 11.20
N SER A 85 -25.55 -24.12 12.16
CA SER A 85 -25.81 -23.54 13.49
C SER A 85 -26.16 -22.06 13.45
N PHE A 86 -25.56 -21.27 12.56
CA PHE A 86 -25.94 -19.87 12.38
C PHE A 86 -27.33 -19.71 11.78
N THR A 87 -27.71 -20.61 10.87
CA THR A 87 -29.04 -20.64 10.27
C THR A 87 -30.09 -20.94 11.33
N ASP A 88 -29.89 -21.97 12.15
CA ASP A 88 -30.82 -22.32 13.23
C ASP A 88 -31.01 -21.16 14.21
N MET A 89 -29.89 -20.54 14.63
CA MET A 89 -29.91 -19.37 15.51
C MET A 89 -30.67 -18.19 14.88
N MET A 90 -30.49 -17.93 13.59
CA MET A 90 -31.21 -16.87 12.90
C MET A 90 -32.70 -17.17 12.73
N VAL A 91 -33.06 -18.40 12.36
CA VAL A 91 -34.46 -18.84 12.24
C VAL A 91 -35.17 -18.69 13.58
N GLU A 92 -34.55 -19.17 14.66
CA GLU A 92 -35.09 -19.04 16.01
C GLU A 92 -35.25 -17.57 16.42
N ALA A 93 -34.24 -16.72 16.17
CA ALA A 93 -34.34 -15.29 16.44
C ALA A 93 -35.47 -14.62 15.65
N LEU A 94 -35.66 -14.97 14.38
CA LEU A 94 -36.72 -14.45 13.53
C LEU A 94 -38.12 -14.95 13.95
N GLN A 95 -38.22 -16.16 14.48
CA GLN A 95 -39.47 -16.67 15.05
C GLN A 95 -39.87 -15.91 16.31
N GLN A 96 -38.89 -15.41 17.09
CA GLN A 96 -39.17 -14.62 18.29
C GLN A 96 -39.53 -13.16 17.97
N THR A 97 -39.17 -12.64 16.79
CA THR A 97 -39.56 -11.30 16.37
C THR A 97 -41.00 -11.27 15.88
N ASP A 98 -41.91 -10.71 16.69
CA ASP A 98 -43.29 -10.42 16.29
C ASP A 98 -43.32 -9.20 15.35
N MET A 99 -43.78 -9.39 14.12
CA MET A 99 -43.91 -8.34 13.11
C MET A 99 -45.32 -7.72 13.11
N GLY A 100 -46.18 -8.13 14.04
CA GLY A 100 -47.57 -7.71 14.12
C GLY A 100 -48.46 -8.47 13.13
N GLY A 101 -49.77 -8.48 13.41
CA GLY A 101 -50.74 -9.20 12.57
C GLY A 101 -50.64 -10.73 12.64
N GLY A 102 -50.00 -11.27 13.70
CA GLY A 102 -49.85 -12.72 13.91
C GLY A 102 -48.76 -13.38 13.07
N LYS A 103 -47.90 -12.58 12.43
CA LYS A 103 -46.75 -13.07 11.66
C LYS A 103 -45.45 -12.83 12.42
N THR A 104 -44.60 -13.85 12.42
CA THR A 104 -43.22 -13.72 12.90
C THR A 104 -42.33 -13.17 11.78
N GLY A 105 -41.13 -12.71 12.15
CA GLY A 105 -40.10 -12.34 11.18
C GLY A 105 -39.78 -13.50 10.22
N TRP A 106 -39.84 -14.74 10.69
CA TRP A 106 -39.62 -15.91 9.85
C TRP A 106 -40.71 -16.11 8.80
N ASP A 107 -41.98 -15.89 9.16
CA ASP A 107 -43.10 -16.00 8.22
C ASP A 107 -42.95 -15.02 7.07
N VAL A 108 -42.47 -13.80 7.34
CA VAL A 108 -42.18 -12.81 6.30
C VAL A 108 -41.05 -13.29 5.38
N PHE A 109 -40.00 -13.91 5.89
CA PHE A 109 -38.93 -14.47 5.06
C PHE A 109 -39.45 -15.56 4.12
N VAL A 110 -40.27 -16.47 4.64
CA VAL A 110 -40.87 -17.57 3.85
C VAL A 110 -41.85 -17.02 2.81
N GLU A 111 -42.64 -15.99 3.14
CA GLU A 111 -43.55 -15.32 2.18
C GLU A 111 -42.78 -14.64 1.02
N ASN A 112 -41.56 -14.17 1.27
CA ASN A 112 -40.67 -13.63 0.23
C ASN A 112 -39.94 -14.74 -0.58
N GLY A 113 -40.27 -16.01 -0.34
CA GLY A 113 -39.69 -17.15 -1.06
C GLY A 113 -38.30 -17.55 -0.59
N LEU A 114 -37.84 -17.06 0.57
CA LEU A 114 -36.58 -17.49 1.17
C LEU A 114 -36.80 -18.69 2.09
N SER A 115 -36.00 -19.73 1.88
CA SER A 115 -35.97 -20.92 2.72
C SER A 115 -34.78 -20.91 3.69
N ALA A 116 -34.81 -21.79 4.69
CA ALA A 116 -33.66 -22.01 5.56
C ALA A 116 -32.43 -22.50 4.77
N ALA A 117 -32.64 -23.23 3.67
CA ALA A 117 -31.56 -23.67 2.80
C ALA A 117 -30.87 -22.49 2.11
N ASP A 118 -31.62 -21.46 1.69
CA ASP A 118 -31.06 -20.25 1.07
C ASP A 118 -30.27 -19.43 2.09
N LEU A 119 -30.75 -19.37 3.33
CA LEU A 119 -30.06 -18.71 4.43
C LEU A 119 -28.75 -19.45 4.79
N GLN A 120 -28.79 -20.77 4.86
CA GLN A 120 -27.60 -21.60 5.07
C GLN A 120 -26.59 -21.45 3.93
N ALA A 121 -27.05 -21.45 2.67
CA ALA A 121 -26.20 -21.23 1.50
C ALA A 121 -25.57 -19.82 1.54
N SER A 122 -26.31 -18.81 1.98
CA SER A 122 -25.81 -17.44 2.13
C SER A 122 -24.70 -17.36 3.18
N PHE A 123 -24.87 -17.98 4.34
CA PHE A 123 -23.84 -18.05 5.37
C PHE A 123 -22.60 -18.84 4.92
N ALA A 124 -22.80 -19.98 4.28
CA ALA A 124 -21.73 -20.79 3.73
C ALA A 124 -20.93 -20.03 2.67
N LEU A 125 -21.62 -19.32 1.76
CA LEU A 125 -20.99 -18.48 0.74
C LEU A 125 -20.21 -17.33 1.37
N MET A 126 -20.77 -16.64 2.36
CA MET A 126 -20.10 -15.54 3.05
C MET A 126 -18.83 -16.03 3.78
N GLY A 127 -18.90 -17.18 4.45
CA GLY A 127 -17.73 -17.81 5.06
C GLY A 127 -16.67 -18.22 4.02
N ALA A 128 -17.09 -18.83 2.91
CA ALA A 128 -16.18 -19.25 1.84
C ALA A 128 -15.48 -18.06 1.16
N LEU A 129 -16.19 -16.95 0.91
CA LEU A 129 -15.63 -15.73 0.34
C LEU A 129 -14.62 -15.06 1.30
N LEU A 130 -14.96 -15.03 2.60
CA LEU A 130 -14.04 -14.52 3.62
C LEU A 130 -12.78 -15.38 3.73
N ALA A 131 -12.92 -16.71 3.67
CA ALA A 131 -11.80 -17.65 3.65
C ALA A 131 -10.92 -17.47 2.40
N ALA A 132 -11.54 -17.34 1.22
CA ALA A 132 -10.83 -17.08 -0.03
C ALA A 132 -10.05 -15.76 0.02
N SER A 133 -10.63 -14.71 0.59
CA SER A 133 -9.93 -13.43 0.83
C SER A 133 -8.72 -13.61 1.74
N GLY A 134 -8.86 -14.36 2.83
CA GLY A 134 -7.75 -14.71 3.71
C GLY A 134 -6.62 -15.45 2.98
N ALA A 135 -6.96 -16.43 2.13
CA ALA A 135 -5.96 -17.14 1.32
C ALA A 135 -5.22 -16.21 0.34
N CYS A 136 -5.94 -15.32 -0.36
CA CYS A 136 -5.35 -14.31 -1.24
C CYS A 136 -4.44 -13.33 -0.48
N GLY A 137 -4.82 -12.97 0.75
CA GLY A 137 -4.01 -12.11 1.60
C GLY A 137 -2.72 -12.78 2.10
N LEU A 138 -2.75 -14.09 2.35
CA LEU A 138 -1.53 -14.87 2.64
C LEU A 138 -0.57 -14.91 1.43
N VAL A 139 -1.10 -15.10 0.22
CA VAL A 139 -0.30 -15.04 -1.01
C VAL A 139 0.29 -13.64 -1.18
N SER A 140 -0.49 -12.59 -0.90
CA SER A 140 -0.01 -11.21 -0.94
C SER A 140 1.13 -10.96 0.05
N ALA A 141 0.99 -11.43 1.29
CA ALA A 141 2.05 -11.34 2.31
C ALA A 141 3.32 -12.09 1.89
N PHE A 142 3.18 -13.25 1.24
CA PHE A 142 4.31 -14.00 0.69
C PHE A 142 5.01 -13.23 -0.45
N LEU A 143 4.25 -12.59 -1.35
CA LEU A 143 4.81 -11.73 -2.40
C LEU A 143 5.54 -10.51 -1.82
N MET A 144 5.00 -9.90 -0.76
CA MET A 144 5.68 -8.82 -0.02
C MET A 144 6.98 -9.29 0.61
N PHE A 145 7.02 -10.51 1.16
CA PHE A 145 8.22 -11.10 1.75
C PHE A 145 9.29 -11.38 0.70
N LYS A 146 8.89 -11.92 -0.45
CA LYS A 146 9.80 -12.19 -1.56
C LYS A 146 10.15 -10.94 -2.37
N GLN A 147 9.42 -9.83 -2.19
CA GLN A 147 9.55 -8.60 -2.94
C GLN A 147 9.38 -8.82 -4.46
N ILE A 148 8.54 -9.78 -4.85
CA ILE A 148 8.33 -10.19 -6.25
C ILE A 148 7.04 -9.58 -6.79
N ASN A 149 7.09 -9.07 -8.03
CA ASN A 149 5.94 -8.71 -8.85
C ASN A 149 4.92 -7.79 -8.15
N PHE A 150 5.27 -6.50 -8.04
CA PHE A 150 4.42 -5.47 -7.43
C PHE A 150 2.97 -5.45 -7.97
N ILE A 151 2.79 -5.62 -9.28
CA ILE A 151 1.46 -5.57 -9.92
C ILE A 151 0.56 -6.70 -9.42
N VAL A 152 1.09 -7.92 -9.33
CA VAL A 152 0.33 -9.09 -8.86
C VAL A 152 -0.08 -8.89 -7.39
N CYS A 153 0.81 -8.35 -6.57
CA CYS A 153 0.53 -8.02 -5.18
C CYS A 153 -0.63 -7.01 -5.04
N ILE A 154 -0.62 -5.94 -5.84
CA ILE A 154 -1.70 -4.93 -5.84
C ILE A 154 -3.03 -5.54 -6.30
N ILE A 155 -3.03 -6.34 -7.37
CA ILE A 155 -4.25 -6.99 -7.87
C ILE A 155 -4.85 -7.89 -6.79
N LEU A 156 -4.02 -8.69 -6.11
CA LEU A 156 -4.49 -9.57 -5.04
C LEU A 156 -5.02 -8.77 -3.84
N LEU A 157 -4.36 -7.68 -3.44
CA LEU A 157 -4.85 -6.82 -2.35
C LEU A 157 -6.19 -6.17 -2.69
N VAL A 158 -6.37 -5.68 -3.91
CA VAL A 158 -7.65 -5.13 -4.37
C VAL A 158 -8.72 -6.22 -4.38
N ALA A 159 -8.38 -7.42 -4.86
CA ALA A 159 -9.30 -8.56 -4.82
C ALA A 159 -9.68 -8.92 -3.37
N CYS A 160 -8.73 -8.92 -2.42
CA CYS A 160 -9.00 -9.14 -1.01
C CYS A 160 -10.01 -8.13 -0.45
N ILE A 161 -9.87 -6.84 -0.79
CA ILE A 161 -10.77 -5.78 -0.34
C ILE A 161 -12.19 -5.99 -0.90
N LEU A 162 -12.31 -6.41 -2.16
CA LEU A 162 -13.60 -6.70 -2.79
C LEU A 162 -14.28 -7.93 -2.17
N PHE A 163 -13.53 -9.00 -1.92
CA PHE A 163 -14.07 -10.24 -1.33
C PHE A 163 -14.35 -10.13 0.16
N ALA A 164 -13.56 -9.34 0.90
CA ALA A 164 -13.75 -9.11 2.33
C ALA A 164 -14.87 -8.09 2.62
N GLY A 165 -15.75 -7.80 1.65
CA GLY A 165 -16.83 -6.79 1.68
C GLY A 165 -17.85 -6.96 2.80
N VAL A 166 -17.37 -6.89 4.04
CA VAL A 166 -18.12 -6.95 5.28
C VAL A 166 -17.45 -5.94 6.21
N GLY A 167 -17.97 -4.72 6.18
CA GLY A 167 -17.64 -3.67 7.13
C GLY A 167 -16.68 -2.57 6.62
N ILE A 168 -17.03 -1.33 6.97
CA ILE A 168 -16.24 -0.12 6.72
C ILE A 168 -14.81 -0.24 7.29
N PHE A 169 -14.66 -0.94 8.43
CA PHE A 169 -13.35 -1.18 9.06
C PHE A 169 -12.40 -2.00 8.17
N SER A 170 -12.87 -3.11 7.59
CA SER A 170 -12.09 -3.96 6.68
C SER A 170 -11.62 -3.17 5.45
N LEU A 171 -12.49 -2.29 4.94
CA LEU A 171 -12.18 -1.41 3.81
C LEU A 171 -11.09 -0.38 4.19
N ILE A 172 -11.21 0.28 5.34
CA ILE A 172 -10.22 1.26 5.81
C ILE A 172 -8.85 0.60 5.98
N VAL A 173 -8.79 -0.54 6.68
CA VAL A 173 -7.52 -1.27 6.88
C VAL A 173 -6.93 -1.73 5.55
N GLY A 174 -7.76 -2.26 4.65
CA GLY A 174 -7.34 -2.66 3.31
C GLY A 174 -6.75 -1.51 2.50
N LEU A 175 -7.38 -0.32 2.52
CA LEU A 175 -6.86 0.87 1.85
C LEU A 175 -5.55 1.37 2.47
N ILE A 176 -5.41 1.31 3.79
CA ILE A 176 -4.15 1.65 4.47
C ILE A 176 -3.04 0.71 4.00
N VAL A 177 -3.26 -0.60 4.04
CA VAL A 177 -2.27 -1.59 3.57
C VAL A 177 -1.92 -1.36 2.11
N LEU A 178 -2.91 -1.15 1.25
CA LEU A 178 -2.71 -0.86 -0.17
C LEU A 178 -1.85 0.39 -0.38
N TYR A 179 -2.13 1.45 0.38
CA TYR A 179 -1.34 2.68 0.34
C TYR A 179 0.10 2.44 0.80
N LEU A 180 0.32 1.76 1.92
CA LEU A 180 1.65 1.46 2.43
C LEU A 180 2.47 0.65 1.41
N VAL A 181 1.88 -0.37 0.81
CA VAL A 181 2.52 -1.19 -0.22
C VAL A 181 2.82 -0.35 -1.47
N TYR A 182 1.90 0.51 -1.88
CA TYR A 182 2.09 1.42 -3.01
C TYR A 182 3.28 2.38 -2.80
N THR A 183 3.44 2.94 -1.59
CA THR A 183 4.60 3.80 -1.27
C THR A 183 5.94 3.05 -1.28
N CYS A 184 5.88 1.71 -1.15
CA CYS A 184 7.03 0.80 -1.17
C CYS A 184 7.30 0.20 -2.56
N LYS A 185 6.63 0.65 -3.64
CA LYS A 185 6.93 0.24 -5.04
C LYS A 185 8.42 0.06 -5.39
N PRO A 186 9.35 0.97 -5.02
CA PRO A 186 10.77 0.81 -5.40
C PRO A 186 11.49 -0.36 -4.73
N VAL A 187 10.88 -1.04 -3.75
CA VAL A 187 11.45 -2.21 -3.06
C VAL A 187 11.18 -3.51 -3.82
N PHE A 188 10.19 -3.53 -4.71
CA PHE A 188 9.83 -4.74 -5.47
C PHE A 188 10.69 -4.89 -6.71
N THR A 189 11.04 -6.13 -7.04
CA THR A 189 11.62 -6.47 -8.33
C THR A 189 10.53 -6.38 -9.41
N SER A 190 10.80 -5.58 -10.45
CA SER A 190 9.93 -5.40 -11.62
C SER A 190 9.77 -6.69 -12.42
#